data_AF-A0A7V4W8F1-F1
#
_entry.id   AF-A0A7V4W8F1-F1
#
_cell.length_a   1.000
_cell.length_b   1.000
_cell.length_c   1.000
_cell.angle_alpha   90.00
_cell.angle_beta   90.00
_cell.angle_gamma   90.00
#
_symmetry.space_group_name_H-M   'P 1'
#
loop_
_entity.id
_entity.type
_entity.pdbx_description
1 polymer ?
#
loop_
_entity_poly.entity_id
_entity_poly.type
_entity_poly.pdbx_seq_one_letter_code
_entity_poly.pdbx_strand_id
1 'polypeptide(L)'
;MRQHAMTAIDYGVIAAGAAIIVFILWFFFGRRVGTYRPAAAETATANFELGGIHCPSCVIAIEKVLRRTEGVLDVNTSFDARRATVTYDPNAVNPDILASQVQKLGYTANEIVEGKEIEEPGAAMEQEVRDL
;
A
#
# COMPACT_ATOMS: atom_id res chain seq x y z
N MET A 1 15.87 64.84 12.35
CA MET A 1 15.04 63.81 11.68
C MET A 1 15.93 62.59 11.45
N ARG A 2 15.90 61.61 12.36
CA ARG A 2 16.63 60.34 12.24
C ARG A 2 15.60 59.26 11.91
N GLN A 3 15.50 58.89 10.64
CA GLN A 3 14.65 57.79 10.21
C GLN A 3 15.43 56.50 10.48
N HIS A 4 15.01 55.77 11.51
CA HIS A 4 15.34 54.35 11.65
C HIS A 4 14.57 53.60 10.57
N ALA A 5 15.25 53.24 9.50
CA ALA A 5 14.77 52.24 8.57
C ALA A 5 14.79 50.89 9.30
N MET A 6 13.61 50.39 9.73
CA MET A 6 13.40 48.99 10.08
C MET A 6 13.55 48.18 8.77
N THR A 7 14.80 47.90 8.42
CA THR A 7 15.19 47.27 7.16
C THR A 7 15.13 45.75 7.29
N ALA A 8 14.22 45.13 6.51
CA ALA A 8 14.41 43.96 5.66
C ALA A 8 14.96 42.63 6.21
N ILE A 9 15.48 42.57 7.44
CA ILE A 9 16.22 41.42 7.97
C ILE A 9 15.27 40.41 8.63
N ASP A 10 14.17 40.85 9.26
CA ASP A 10 13.22 39.96 9.93
C ASP A 10 12.41 39.08 8.97
N TYR A 11 12.14 39.55 7.75
CA TYR A 11 11.39 38.77 6.75
C TYR A 11 12.19 37.61 6.15
N GLY A 12 13.53 37.68 6.16
CA GLY A 12 14.39 36.61 5.65
C GLY A 12 14.46 35.39 6.57
N VAL A 13 14.40 35.59 7.88
CA VAL A 13 14.50 34.51 8.88
C VAL A 13 13.19 33.74 8.99
N ILE A 14 12.04 34.41 8.85
CA ILE A 14 10.71 33.79 8.91
C ILE A 14 10.41 32.96 7.65
N ALA A 15 10.83 33.42 6.46
CA ALA A 15 10.62 32.70 5.20
C ALA A 15 11.45 31.40 5.09
N ALA A 16 12.68 31.40 5.63
CA ALA A 16 13.54 30.21 5.62
C ALA A 16 13.01 29.08 6.54
N GLY A 17 12.40 29.42 7.68
CA GLY A 17 11.86 28.44 8.63
C GLY A 17 10.67 27.64 8.08
N ALA A 18 9.77 28.30 7.35
CA ALA A 18 8.60 27.66 6.75
C ALA A 18 8.99 26.65 5.65
N ALA A 19 10.02 26.96 4.85
CA ALA A 19 10.51 26.07 3.80
C ALA A 19 11.10 24.77 4.37
N ILE A 20 11.79 24.84 5.51
CA ILE A 20 12.37 23.66 6.18
C ILE A 20 11.27 22.74 6.72
N ILE A 21 10.21 23.30 7.31
CA ILE A 21 9.09 22.49 7.83
C ILE A 21 8.33 21.80 6.69
N VAL A 22 8.09 22.50 5.58
CA VAL A 22 7.47 21.91 4.38
C VAL A 22 8.36 20.83 3.76
N PHE A 23 9.69 21.05 3.73
CA PHE A 23 10.64 20.06 3.23
C PHE A 23 10.72 18.82 4.13
N ILE A 24 10.73 18.98 5.46
CA ILE A 24 10.72 17.86 6.40
C ILE A 24 9.41 17.07 6.31
N LEU A 25 8.26 17.75 6.22
CA LEU A 25 6.97 17.08 6.06
C LEU A 25 6.87 16.36 4.71
N TRP A 26 7.38 16.93 3.62
CA TRP A 26 7.43 16.24 2.33
C TRP A 26 8.44 15.08 2.33
N PHE A 27 9.59 15.24 2.99
CA PHE A 27 10.60 14.19 3.07
C PHE A 27 10.18 13.02 3.98
N PHE A 28 9.48 13.30 5.08
CA PHE A 28 8.96 12.27 5.98
C PHE A 28 7.62 11.65 5.53
N PHE A 29 6.78 12.40 4.81
CA PHE A 29 5.41 11.99 4.48
C PHE A 29 5.16 11.76 2.98
N GLY A 30 5.99 12.31 2.08
CA GLY A 30 5.72 12.38 0.64
C GLY A 30 6.28 11.26 -0.24
N ARG A 31 7.01 10.27 0.31
CA ARG A 31 7.69 9.23 -0.48
C ARG A 31 7.30 7.79 -0.15
N ARG A 32 6.08 7.56 0.35
CA ARG A 32 5.57 6.20 0.61
C ARG A 32 4.16 5.99 0.10
N VAL A 33 3.95 6.16 -1.19
CA VAL A 33 3.00 5.30 -1.92
C VAL A 33 3.55 5.16 -3.32
N GLY A 34 4.13 4.00 -3.62
CA GLY A 34 4.50 3.66 -4.98
C GLY A 34 3.23 3.67 -5.80
N THR A 35 3.12 4.61 -6.74
CA THR A 35 2.02 4.64 -7.69
C THR A 35 2.20 3.51 -8.69
N TYR A 36 1.84 2.29 -8.30
CA TYR A 36 1.53 1.23 -9.23
C TYR A 36 0.14 1.53 -9.79
N ARG A 37 0.10 2.03 -11.03
CA ARG A 37 -1.16 2.25 -11.77
C ARG A 37 -1.25 1.19 -12.86
N PRO A 38 -1.85 0.03 -12.60
CA PRO A 38 -2.06 -0.94 -13.65
C PRO A 38 -3.16 -0.44 -14.58
N ALA A 39 -2.94 -0.61 -15.87
CA ALA A 39 -3.80 -0.04 -16.91
C ALA A 39 -5.14 -0.78 -17.11
N ALA A 40 -5.38 -1.93 -16.45
CA ALA A 40 -6.60 -2.74 -16.60
C ALA A 40 -6.77 -3.89 -15.57
N ALA A 41 -6.12 -3.85 -14.40
CA ALA A 41 -5.81 -5.08 -13.64
C ALA A 41 -7.00 -5.82 -13.01
N GLU A 42 -7.17 -7.08 -13.40
CA GLU A 42 -7.67 -8.12 -12.48
C GLU A 42 -6.85 -8.06 -11.19
N THR A 43 -7.52 -7.85 -10.06
CA THR A 43 -6.87 -7.88 -8.76
C THR A 43 -7.40 -9.10 -8.01
N ALA A 44 -6.50 -9.77 -7.30
CA ALA A 44 -6.82 -10.90 -6.47
C ALA A 44 -6.61 -10.52 -5.01
N THR A 45 -7.47 -11.03 -4.15
CA THR A 45 -7.37 -10.87 -2.70
C THR A 45 -7.06 -12.23 -2.11
N ALA A 46 -5.97 -12.31 -1.34
CA ALA A 46 -5.63 -13.49 -0.55
C ALA A 46 -5.73 -13.15 0.93
N ASN A 47 -6.36 -14.05 1.69
CA ASN A 47 -6.44 -13.97 3.13
C ASN A 47 -5.43 -14.96 3.71
N PHE A 48 -4.65 -14.53 4.71
CA PHE A 48 -3.67 -15.36 5.39
C PHE A 48 -3.97 -15.39 6.89
N GLU A 49 -3.99 -16.59 7.46
CA GLU A 49 -3.89 -16.80 8.90
C GLU A 49 -2.43 -16.73 9.32
N LEU A 50 -2.13 -15.91 10.32
CA LEU A 50 -0.78 -15.67 10.79
C LEU A 50 -0.46 -16.45 12.07
N GLY A 51 0.66 -17.16 12.05
CA GLY A 51 1.18 -17.95 13.17
C GLY A 51 2.51 -17.42 13.72
N GLY A 52 2.78 -17.67 15.00
CA GLY A 52 4.03 -17.29 15.67
C GLY A 52 4.14 -15.80 16.05
N ILE A 53 3.03 -15.05 15.98
CA ILE A 53 3.00 -13.62 16.29
C ILE A 53 2.61 -13.41 17.75
N HIS A 54 3.48 -12.76 18.53
CA HIS A 54 3.27 -12.51 19.96
C HIS A 54 3.12 -11.03 20.33
N CYS A 55 3.37 -10.11 19.40
CA CYS A 55 3.35 -8.67 19.66
C CYS A 55 2.73 -7.91 18.47
N PRO A 56 2.00 -6.81 18.69
CA PRO A 56 1.50 -5.96 17.61
C PRO A 56 2.59 -5.45 16.67
N SER A 57 3.82 -5.24 17.18
CA SER A 57 4.96 -4.82 16.38
C SER A 57 5.39 -5.86 15.33
N CYS A 58 5.17 -7.15 15.60
CA CYS A 58 5.44 -8.23 14.66
C CYS A 58 4.51 -8.15 13.43
N VAL A 59 3.25 -7.80 13.64
CA VAL A 59 2.27 -7.62 12.54
C VAL A 59 2.67 -6.45 11.65
N ILE A 60 3.11 -5.34 12.24
CA ILE A 60 3.59 -4.17 11.49
C ILE A 60 4.82 -4.52 10.64
N ALA A 61 5.71 -5.40 11.14
CA ALA A 61 6.86 -5.86 10.37
C ALA A 61 6.43 -6.68 9.14
N ILE A 62 5.45 -7.57 9.32
CA ILE A 62 4.87 -8.37 8.24
C ILE A 62 4.22 -7.46 7.19
N GLU A 63 3.38 -6.51 7.60
CA GLU A 63 2.73 -5.55 6.69
C GLU A 63 3.76 -4.79 5.84
N LYS A 64 4.84 -4.30 6.48
CA LYS A 64 5.90 -3.57 5.78
C LYS A 64 6.62 -4.41 4.73
N VAL A 65 6.83 -5.70 4.98
CA VAL A 65 7.48 -6.59 4.01
C VAL A 65 6.54 -6.89 2.85
N LEU A 66 5.27 -7.18 3.13
CA LEU A 66 4.27 -7.43 2.10
C LEU A 66 4.07 -6.19 1.21
N ARG A 67 3.94 -4.99 1.77
CA ARG A 67 3.81 -3.74 1.00
C ARG A 67 5.04 -3.40 0.13
N ARG A 68 6.20 -3.97 0.44
CA ARG A 68 7.43 -3.79 -0.36
C ARG A 68 7.58 -4.84 -1.46
N THR A 69 6.72 -5.86 -1.47
CA THR A 69 6.76 -6.91 -2.48
C THR A 69 6.15 -6.37 -3.77
N GLU A 70 6.85 -6.55 -4.89
CA GLU A 70 6.36 -6.15 -6.20
C GLU A 70 5.06 -6.89 -6.54
N GLY A 71 4.09 -6.18 -7.13
CA GLY A 71 2.77 -6.72 -7.43
C GLY A 71 1.76 -6.63 -6.28
N VAL A 72 2.16 -6.24 -5.07
CA VAL A 72 1.23 -5.96 -3.97
C VAL A 72 0.66 -4.55 -4.10
N LEU A 73 -0.68 -4.46 -4.07
CA LEU A 73 -1.44 -3.22 -4.23
C LEU A 73 -1.83 -2.65 -2.87
N ASP A 74 -2.39 -3.50 -2.01
CA ASP A 74 -2.75 -3.13 -0.66
C ASP A 74 -2.57 -4.30 0.32
N VAL A 75 -2.36 -3.95 1.59
CA VAL A 75 -2.18 -4.90 2.68
C VAL A 75 -2.94 -4.39 3.88
N ASN A 76 -3.87 -5.19 4.38
CA ASN A 76 -4.54 -4.95 5.65
C ASN A 76 -4.17 -6.07 6.61
N THR A 77 -3.86 -5.73 7.86
CA THR A 77 -3.49 -6.71 8.88
C THR A 77 -4.24 -6.45 10.17
N SER A 78 -4.62 -7.53 10.84
CA SER A 78 -5.29 -7.49 12.14
C SER A 78 -4.56 -8.40 13.11
N PHE A 79 -4.02 -7.78 14.18
CA PHE A 79 -3.40 -8.53 15.27
C PHE A 79 -4.43 -9.32 16.07
N ASP A 80 -5.57 -8.71 16.39
CA ASP A 80 -6.66 -9.35 17.14
C ASP A 80 -7.20 -10.58 16.41
N ALA A 81 -7.42 -10.48 15.10
CA ALA A 81 -7.91 -11.58 14.28
C ALA A 81 -6.80 -12.51 13.75
N ARG A 82 -5.53 -12.21 14.02
CA ARG A 82 -4.34 -12.90 13.50
C ARG A 82 -4.41 -13.15 12.00
N ARG A 83 -4.86 -12.15 11.25
CA ARG A 83 -5.12 -12.25 9.82
C ARG A 83 -4.42 -11.15 9.03
N ALA A 84 -3.98 -11.48 7.83
CA ALA A 84 -3.51 -10.53 6.83
C ALA A 84 -4.33 -10.72 5.55
N THR A 85 -4.92 -9.64 5.06
CA THR A 85 -5.58 -9.57 3.76
C THR A 85 -4.68 -8.80 2.82
N VAL A 86 -4.31 -9.42 1.71
CA VAL A 86 -3.41 -8.84 0.72
C VAL A 86 -4.13 -8.75 -0.61
N THR A 87 -4.21 -7.54 -1.16
CA THR A 87 -4.67 -7.30 -2.53
C THR A 87 -3.45 -7.21 -3.43
N TYR A 88 -3.40 -8.05 -4.45
CA TYR A 88 -2.25 -8.17 -5.34
C TYR A 88 -2.66 -8.36 -6.79
N ASP A 89 -1.71 -8.13 -7.69
CA ASP A 89 -1.82 -8.45 -9.11
C ASP A 89 -1.41 -9.91 -9.35
N PRO A 90 -2.34 -10.81 -9.75
CA PRO A 90 -2.05 -12.22 -9.94
C PRO A 90 -1.07 -12.48 -11.10
N ASN A 91 -0.84 -11.50 -11.99
CA ASN A 91 0.16 -11.60 -13.05
C ASN A 91 1.58 -11.28 -12.56
N ALA A 92 1.70 -10.58 -11.42
CA ALA A 92 2.97 -10.13 -10.88
C ALA A 92 3.44 -10.97 -9.69
N VAL A 93 2.51 -11.44 -8.84
CA VAL A 93 2.84 -12.20 -7.62
C VAL A 93 1.77 -13.24 -7.32
N ASN A 94 2.17 -14.35 -6.68
CA ASN A 94 1.30 -15.44 -6.26
C ASN A 94 1.26 -15.52 -4.71
N PRO A 95 0.15 -15.92 -4.06
CA PRO A 95 0.04 -16.16 -2.63
C PRO A 95 1.20 -16.96 -2.00
N ASP A 96 1.73 -17.98 -2.68
CA ASP A 96 2.88 -18.75 -2.19
C ASP A 96 4.13 -17.88 -1.96
N ILE A 97 4.35 -16.89 -2.84
CA ILE A 97 5.46 -15.96 -2.73
C ILE A 97 5.22 -15.03 -1.54
N LEU A 98 3.99 -14.55 -1.36
CA LEU A 98 3.61 -13.72 -0.22
C LEU A 98 3.82 -14.47 1.11
N ALA A 99 3.36 -15.71 1.20
CA ALA A 99 3.58 -16.57 2.37
C ALA A 99 5.08 -16.80 2.63
N SER A 100 5.87 -17.02 1.58
CA SER A 100 7.33 -17.17 1.68
C SER A 100 8.02 -15.92 2.23
N GLN A 101 7.54 -14.71 1.90
CA GLN A 101 8.09 -13.47 2.48
C GLN A 101 7.80 -13.39 3.98
N VAL A 102 6.64 -13.85 4.43
CA VAL A 102 6.31 -13.93 5.86
C VAL A 102 7.19 -14.97 6.57
N GLN A 103 7.43 -16.12 5.93
CA GLN A 103 8.33 -17.16 6.47
C GLN A 103 9.78 -16.70 6.63
N LYS A 104 10.28 -15.85 5.74
CA LYS A 104 11.63 -15.24 5.88
C LYS A 104 11.78 -14.39 7.15
N LEU A 105 10.68 -13.88 7.70
CA LEU A 105 10.66 -13.16 8.97
C LEU A 105 10.57 -14.10 10.20
N GLY A 106 10.44 -15.41 9.99
CA GLY A 106 10.26 -16.41 11.04
C GLY A 106 8.81 -16.59 11.50
N TYR A 107 7.84 -16.09 10.73
CA TYR A 107 6.41 -16.26 11.02
C TYR A 107 5.76 -17.24 10.05
N THR A 108 4.61 -17.80 10.43
CA THR A 108 3.82 -18.66 9.54
C THR A 108 2.69 -17.86 8.91
N ALA A 109 2.42 -18.09 7.63
CA ALA A 109 1.27 -17.55 6.93
C ALA A 109 0.60 -18.68 6.14
N ASN A 110 -0.64 -19.01 6.50
CA ASN A 110 -1.43 -20.02 5.82
C ASN A 110 -2.55 -19.34 5.05
N GLU A 111 -2.64 -19.57 3.75
CA GLU A 111 -3.71 -19.00 2.95
C GLU A 111 -5.07 -19.62 3.33
N ILE A 112 -6.05 -18.75 3.59
CA ILE A 112 -7.44 -19.10 3.81
C ILE A 112 -8.15 -18.86 2.47
N VAL A 113 -8.39 -19.93 1.74
CA VAL A 113 -9.17 -19.88 0.51
C VAL A 113 -10.65 -19.86 0.88
N GLU A 114 -11.17 -18.68 1.21
CA GLU A 114 -12.61 -18.44 1.18
C GLU A 114 -13.02 -18.40 -0.30
N GLY A 115 -13.84 -19.35 -0.74
CA GLY A 115 -14.15 -19.60 -2.15
C GLY A 115 -14.42 -18.31 -2.93
N LYS A 116 -13.52 -17.97 -3.84
CA LYS A 116 -13.63 -16.83 -4.75
C LYS A 116 -14.81 -17.08 -5.70
N GLU A 117 -15.91 -16.36 -5.51
CA GLU A 117 -16.89 -16.14 -6.58
C GLU A 117 -16.15 -15.47 -7.74
N ILE A 118 -16.26 -16.07 -8.91
CA ILE A 118 -15.57 -15.67 -10.13
C ILE A 118 -16.32 -14.45 -10.65
N GLU A 119 -15.91 -13.23 -10.28
CA GLU A 119 -16.37 -12.03 -10.97
C GLU A 119 -15.64 -11.93 -12.31
N GLU A 120 -16.26 -12.43 -13.38
CA GLU A 120 -15.82 -12.25 -14.76
C GLU A 120 -15.83 -10.75 -15.14
N PRO A 121 -14.69 -10.13 -15.48
CA PRO A 121 -14.69 -8.83 -16.12
C PRO A 121 -15.01 -8.98 -17.62
N GLY A 122 -16.29 -9.10 -17.96
CA GLY A 122 -16.78 -9.10 -19.33
C GLY A 122 -17.49 -7.79 -19.68
N ALA A 123 -16.74 -6.77 -20.10
CA ALA A 123 -17.32 -5.56 -20.68
C ALA A 123 -18.02 -5.85 -22.02
N ALA A 124 -19.12 -5.13 -22.24
CA ALA A 124 -20.10 -5.26 -23.31
C ALA A 124 -19.56 -5.11 -24.75
N MET A 125 -20.26 -5.74 -25.72
CA MET A 125 -20.83 -5.03 -26.87
C MET A 125 -21.89 -5.85 -27.61
N GLU A 126 -23.08 -5.28 -27.75
CA GLU A 126 -24.18 -5.67 -28.65
C GLU A 126 -23.79 -5.53 -30.13
N GLN A 127 -24.33 -6.42 -30.99
CA GLN A 127 -24.84 -6.06 -32.33
C GLN A 127 -25.64 -7.23 -32.98
N GLU A 128 -26.96 -7.05 -33.00
CA GLU A 128 -27.91 -7.34 -34.08
C GLU A 128 -27.63 -8.51 -35.06
N VAL A 129 -28.41 -9.59 -34.92
CA VAL A 129 -28.80 -10.49 -36.02
C VAL A 129 -30.31 -10.76 -35.82
N ARG A 130 -31.16 -9.93 -36.41
CA ARG A 130 -31.80 -10.11 -37.73
C ARG A 130 -32.94 -11.12 -37.67
N ASP A 131 -34.13 -10.60 -37.99
CA ASP A 131 -35.29 -11.28 -38.56
C ASP A 131 -35.08 -12.75 -38.93
N LEU A 132 -35.82 -13.66 -38.29
CA LEU A 132 -36.38 -14.89 -38.86
C LEU A 132 -37.64 -15.30 -38.09
#